data_AF-A0A919MWE7-F1
#
_entry.id   AF-A0A919MWE7-F1
#
_cell.length_a   1.000
_cell.length_b   1.000
_cell.length_c   1.000
_cell.angle_alpha   90.00
_cell.angle_beta   90.00
_cell.angle_gamma   90.00
#
_symmetry.space_group_name_H-M   'P 1'
#
loop_
_entity.id
_entity.type
_entity.pdbx_description
1 polymer ?
#
loop_
_entity_poly.entity_id
_entity_poly.type
_entity_poly.pdbx_seq_one_letter_code
_entity_poly.pdbx_strand_id
1 'polypeptide(L)'
;MSLNLARPGVRRLVVPVVAILGLGLAVSPADRVEAWDNGTASTPPMGWNSYDSFNWSVTEADVKANADYMRLNLRQHGWQYIVVDWAWYFPGRHNNSPNQDANLQPRLRMDANGRLLPDTTRFPSAAGSNGFKPLADYVHAQGLKFGVHLMRGIPRQAVADNVPVLGTSCRANQINNSTTAPGST
;
A
#
# COMPACT_ATOMS: atom_id res chain seq x y z
N MET A 1 77.21 -10.86 60.36
CA MET A 1 77.87 -9.65 60.91
C MET A 1 77.93 -8.64 59.77
N SER A 2 77.30 -7.48 60.01
CA SER A 2 77.09 -6.25 59.24
C SER A 2 77.85 -6.06 57.91
N LEU A 3 77.26 -5.48 56.86
CA LEU A 3 77.10 -4.02 56.77
C LEU A 3 76.09 -3.59 55.69
N ASN A 4 75.19 -2.68 56.07
CA ASN A 4 74.47 -1.77 55.19
C ASN A 4 75.43 -0.64 54.76
N LEU A 5 75.39 -0.22 53.49
CA LEU A 5 75.67 1.18 53.10
C LEU A 5 75.09 1.49 51.71
N ALA A 6 74.57 2.72 51.60
CA ALA A 6 73.60 3.15 50.60
C ALA A 6 74.21 3.81 49.34
N ARG A 7 73.51 3.61 48.21
CA ARG A 7 73.27 4.41 46.97
C ARG A 7 74.37 5.33 46.39
N PRO A 8 74.53 5.29 45.04
CA PRO A 8 74.03 6.40 44.19
C PRO A 8 73.36 5.86 42.90
N GLY A 9 72.30 6.44 42.31
CA GLY A 9 72.22 7.75 41.66
C GLY A 9 71.71 7.52 40.22
N VAL A 10 70.39 7.63 39.99
CA VAL A 10 69.76 7.32 38.69
C VAL A 10 69.91 8.51 37.73
N ARG A 11 70.62 8.33 36.61
CA ARG A 11 70.59 9.27 35.47
C ARG A 11 69.47 8.85 34.50
N ARG A 12 68.52 9.76 34.27
CA ARG A 12 67.43 9.58 33.30
C ARG A 12 67.94 9.86 31.89
N LEU A 13 67.73 8.92 30.97
CA LEU A 13 67.85 9.13 29.53
C LEU A 13 66.44 9.37 28.99
N VAL A 14 66.23 10.51 28.32
CA VAL A 14 64.96 10.84 27.63
C VAL A 14 65.13 10.46 26.16
N VAL A 15 64.29 9.56 25.66
CA VAL A 15 64.19 9.23 24.22
C VAL A 15 62.93 9.91 23.69
N PRO A 16 62.99 10.70 22.59
CA PRO A 16 61.80 11.32 22.04
C PRO A 16 60.99 10.27 21.27
N VAL A 17 59.73 10.09 21.65
CA VAL A 17 58.76 9.30 20.90
C VAL A 17 58.21 10.20 19.78
N VAL A 18 58.46 9.83 18.52
CA VAL A 18 57.82 10.45 17.36
C VAL A 18 56.43 9.83 17.21
N ALA A 19 55.38 10.63 17.41
CA ALA A 19 54.00 10.23 17.18
C ALA A 19 53.67 10.35 15.69
N ILE A 20 53.38 9.22 15.03
CA ILE A 20 52.83 9.20 13.67
C ILE A 20 51.32 9.41 13.80
N LEU A 21 50.81 10.57 13.37
CA LEU A 21 49.38 10.81 13.24
C LEU A 21 48.84 10.04 12.02
N GLY A 22 48.17 8.92 12.27
CA GLY A 22 47.34 8.26 11.28
C GLY A 22 46.10 9.12 11.00
N LEU A 23 45.98 9.65 9.79
CA LEU A 23 44.80 10.40 9.36
C LEU A 23 43.66 9.40 9.10
N GLY A 24 42.88 9.09 10.14
CA GLY A 24 41.67 8.29 10.02
C GLY A 24 40.58 9.10 9.32
N LEU A 25 40.18 8.70 8.12
CA LEU A 25 38.97 9.19 7.45
C LEU A 25 37.75 8.78 8.30
N ALA A 26 37.23 9.70 9.09
CA ALA A 26 35.96 9.51 9.78
C ALA A 26 34.82 9.55 8.76
N VAL A 27 34.33 8.37 8.35
CA VAL A 27 33.05 8.26 7.66
C VAL A 27 31.98 8.64 8.68
N SER A 28 31.36 9.79 8.49
CA SER A 28 30.18 10.16 9.29
C SER A 28 29.05 9.18 8.94
N PRO A 29 28.35 8.60 9.93
CA PRO A 29 27.19 7.77 9.64
C PRO A 29 26.17 8.63 8.90
N ALA A 30 25.63 8.10 7.80
CA ALA A 30 24.53 8.77 7.11
C ALA A 30 23.36 8.96 8.07
N ASP A 31 22.78 10.15 8.09
CA ASP A 31 21.53 10.41 8.82
C ASP A 31 20.48 9.40 8.36
N ARG A 32 19.94 8.63 9.31
CA ARG A 32 18.84 7.73 9.01
C ARG A 32 17.64 8.59 8.64
N VAL A 33 17.18 8.46 7.39
CA VAL A 33 15.90 9.03 6.98
C VAL A 33 14.82 8.20 7.67
N GLU A 34 14.18 8.78 8.68
CA GLU A 34 12.99 8.21 9.32
C GLU A 34 11.86 8.19 8.28
N ALA A 35 11.33 7.00 7.99
CA ALA A 35 10.13 6.88 7.18
C ALA A 35 8.94 7.46 7.97
N TRP A 36 7.97 8.02 7.25
CA TRP A 36 6.71 8.43 7.88
C TRP A 36 6.01 7.19 8.48
N ASP A 37 5.96 7.11 9.81
CA ASP A 37 5.26 6.05 10.54
C ASP A 37 3.95 6.58 11.14
N ASN A 38 2.83 6.11 10.61
CA ASN A 38 1.49 6.38 11.13
C ASN A 38 0.96 5.24 12.01
N GLY A 39 1.79 4.25 12.35
CA GLY A 39 1.47 3.07 13.14
C GLY A 39 0.64 2.00 12.42
N THR A 40 0.36 2.15 11.12
CA THR A 40 -0.55 1.22 10.39
C THR A 40 0.15 0.03 9.74
N ALA A 41 1.47 0.11 9.54
CA ALA A 41 2.27 -0.91 8.87
C ALA A 41 3.69 -1.00 9.45
N SER A 42 3.80 -1.33 10.75
CA SER A 42 5.09 -1.50 11.45
C SER A 42 5.93 -2.66 10.90
N THR A 43 5.35 -3.53 10.10
CA THR A 43 6.02 -4.58 9.31
C THR A 43 5.51 -4.53 7.87
N PRO A 44 6.27 -5.03 6.88
CA PRO A 44 5.78 -5.16 5.51
C PRO A 44 4.42 -5.87 5.46
N PRO A 45 3.40 -5.31 4.78
CA PRO A 45 2.10 -5.97 4.64
C PRO A 45 2.21 -7.33 3.95
N MET A 46 1.61 -8.36 4.54
CA MET A 46 1.57 -9.72 3.98
C MET A 46 0.13 -10.11 3.65
N GLY A 47 -0.11 -10.58 2.44
CA GLY A 47 -1.46 -10.92 1.99
C GLY A 47 -1.54 -11.43 0.57
N TRP A 48 -2.76 -11.63 0.11
CA TRP A 48 -3.11 -12.08 -1.23
C TRP A 48 -3.71 -10.92 -2.01
N ASN A 49 -3.42 -10.92 -3.32
CA ASN A 49 -3.97 -9.98 -4.29
C ASN A 49 -4.51 -10.77 -5.48
N SER A 50 -5.67 -10.36 -6.01
CA SER A 50 -6.33 -11.11 -7.08
C SER A 50 -5.67 -11.05 -8.45
N TYR A 51 -4.79 -10.08 -8.71
CA TYR A 51 -4.35 -9.72 -10.06
C TYR A 51 -3.68 -10.87 -10.81
N ASP A 52 -2.68 -11.53 -10.24
CA ASP A 52 -1.92 -12.55 -10.97
C ASP A 52 -2.75 -13.80 -11.29
N SER A 53 -3.78 -14.09 -10.49
CA SER A 53 -4.65 -15.25 -10.68
C SER A 53 -5.86 -14.95 -11.57
N PHE A 54 -6.45 -13.76 -11.43
CA PHE A 54 -7.75 -13.44 -12.01
C PHE A 54 -7.74 -12.21 -12.92
N ASN A 55 -6.61 -11.50 -13.00
CA ASN A 55 -6.52 -10.16 -13.58
C ASN A 55 -7.65 -9.29 -12.99
N TRP A 56 -8.44 -8.64 -13.82
CA TRP A 56 -9.58 -7.83 -13.41
C TRP A 56 -10.83 -8.62 -13.01
N SER A 57 -10.90 -9.91 -13.35
CA SER A 57 -12.17 -10.63 -13.46
C SER A 57 -12.66 -11.28 -12.17
N VAL A 58 -11.92 -11.16 -11.06
CA VAL A 58 -12.24 -11.80 -9.77
C VAL A 58 -13.70 -11.59 -9.33
N THR A 59 -14.32 -12.63 -8.74
CA THR A 59 -15.64 -12.55 -8.09
C THR A 59 -15.57 -12.56 -6.57
N GLU A 60 -16.68 -12.18 -5.93
CA GLU A 60 -16.88 -12.34 -4.49
C GLU A 60 -16.61 -13.76 -4.00
N ALA A 61 -17.03 -14.80 -4.75
CA ALA A 61 -16.79 -16.19 -4.38
C ALA A 61 -15.29 -16.53 -4.38
N ASP A 62 -14.55 -16.07 -5.38
CA ASP A 62 -13.09 -16.25 -5.46
C ASP A 62 -12.39 -15.57 -4.27
N VAL A 63 -12.81 -14.34 -3.92
CA VAL A 63 -12.27 -13.59 -2.78
C VAL A 63 -12.54 -14.33 -1.47
N LYS A 64 -13.77 -14.82 -1.27
CA LYS A 64 -14.15 -15.57 -0.07
C LYS A 64 -13.35 -16.87 0.07
N ALA A 65 -13.16 -17.61 -1.03
CA ALA A 65 -12.36 -18.83 -1.03
C ALA A 65 -10.89 -18.58 -0.65
N ASN A 66 -10.28 -17.49 -1.15
CA ASN A 66 -8.92 -17.11 -0.78
C ASN A 66 -8.82 -16.65 0.67
N ALA A 67 -9.83 -15.95 1.18
CA ALA A 67 -9.93 -15.58 2.59
C ALA A 67 -10.02 -16.84 3.49
N ASP A 68 -10.91 -17.78 3.16
CA ASP A 68 -11.05 -19.06 3.87
C ASP A 68 -9.72 -19.82 3.92
N TYR A 69 -9.03 -19.90 2.78
CA TYR A 69 -7.72 -20.57 2.71
C TYR A 69 -6.68 -19.87 3.58
N MET A 70 -6.58 -18.53 3.51
CA MET A 70 -5.64 -17.76 4.32
C MET A 70 -5.93 -17.93 5.81
N ARG A 71 -7.21 -17.87 6.22
CA ARG A 71 -7.65 -18.07 7.60
C ARG A 71 -7.19 -19.40 8.17
N LEU A 72 -7.30 -20.47 7.38
CA LEU A 72 -7.01 -21.85 7.78
C LEU A 72 -5.51 -22.17 7.77
N ASN A 73 -4.75 -21.58 6.84
CA ASN A 73 -3.40 -22.08 6.54
C ASN A 73 -2.29 -21.05 6.69
N LEU A 74 -2.56 -19.75 6.55
CA LEU A 74 -1.51 -18.73 6.41
C LEU A 74 -1.57 -17.65 7.50
N ARG A 75 -2.74 -17.43 8.10
CA ARG A 75 -2.96 -16.36 9.08
C ARG A 75 -2.07 -16.51 10.30
N GLN A 76 -1.83 -17.73 10.78
CA GLN A 76 -0.88 -18.00 11.87
C GLN A 76 0.57 -17.66 11.53
N HIS A 77 0.89 -17.44 10.26
CA HIS A 77 2.20 -17.04 9.75
C HIS A 77 2.28 -15.55 9.36
N GLY A 78 1.27 -14.74 9.74
CA GLY A 78 1.28 -13.28 9.56
C GLY A 78 0.57 -12.77 8.30
N TRP A 79 0.09 -13.66 7.42
CA TRP A 79 -0.70 -13.28 6.24
C TRP A 79 -2.08 -12.78 6.67
N GLN A 80 -2.44 -11.57 6.25
CA GLN A 80 -3.63 -10.92 6.79
C GLN A 80 -4.39 -10.05 5.80
N TYR A 81 -3.83 -9.65 4.66
CA TYR A 81 -4.54 -8.81 3.68
C TYR A 81 -5.19 -9.64 2.56
N ILE A 82 -6.46 -9.39 2.28
CA ILE A 82 -7.19 -9.88 1.11
C ILE A 82 -7.51 -8.67 0.22
N VAL A 83 -6.88 -8.59 -0.94
CA VAL A 83 -6.95 -7.42 -1.82
C VAL A 83 -7.70 -7.74 -3.12
N VAL A 84 -8.80 -7.02 -3.36
CA VAL A 84 -9.52 -7.04 -4.64
C VAL A 84 -8.85 -6.07 -5.58
N ASP A 85 -8.17 -6.59 -6.59
CA ASP A 85 -7.42 -5.78 -7.53
C ASP A 85 -8.29 -5.24 -8.68
N TRP A 86 -7.62 -4.52 -9.57
CA TRP A 86 -8.08 -3.69 -10.67
C TRP A 86 -9.48 -3.95 -11.23
N ALA A 87 -10.17 -2.84 -11.51
CA ALA A 87 -11.41 -2.78 -12.25
C ALA A 87 -12.60 -3.57 -11.66
N TRP A 88 -12.69 -3.71 -10.34
CA TRP A 88 -13.84 -4.29 -9.62
C TRP A 88 -15.20 -3.62 -9.87
N TYR A 89 -15.19 -2.38 -10.39
CA TYR A 89 -16.37 -1.60 -10.79
C TYR A 89 -16.80 -1.84 -12.23
N PHE A 90 -15.99 -2.55 -13.02
CA PHE A 90 -16.27 -2.82 -14.43
C PHE A 90 -17.39 -3.86 -14.52
N PRO A 91 -18.44 -3.61 -15.30
CA PRO A 91 -19.61 -4.48 -15.33
C PRO A 91 -19.29 -5.83 -15.98
N GLY A 92 -19.83 -6.91 -15.42
CA GLY A 92 -19.75 -8.24 -16.03
C GLY A 92 -18.36 -8.89 -16.01
N ARG A 93 -18.25 -10.02 -16.73
CA ARG A 93 -16.98 -10.63 -17.15
C ARG A 93 -16.96 -10.68 -18.68
N HIS A 94 -15.87 -10.23 -19.28
CA HIS A 94 -15.75 -10.05 -20.72
C HIS A 94 -14.37 -10.50 -21.20
N ASN A 95 -14.23 -10.76 -22.51
CA ASN A 95 -12.93 -11.18 -23.07
C ASN A 95 -11.98 -10.00 -23.32
N ASN A 96 -12.51 -8.77 -23.32
CA ASN A 96 -11.73 -7.56 -23.55
C ASN A 96 -11.26 -6.98 -22.21
N SER A 97 -10.07 -6.38 -22.22
CA SER A 97 -9.58 -5.62 -21.08
C SER A 97 -10.55 -4.49 -20.71
N PRO A 98 -10.82 -4.27 -19.41
CA PRO A 98 -11.58 -3.12 -18.93
C PRO A 98 -11.02 -1.82 -19.50
N ASN A 99 -11.93 -0.96 -19.96
CA ASN A 99 -11.62 0.43 -20.29
C ASN A 99 -12.49 1.36 -19.44
N GLN A 100 -12.22 2.66 -19.53
CA GLN A 100 -12.99 3.69 -18.82
C GLN A 100 -13.52 4.74 -19.79
N ASP A 101 -13.99 4.33 -20.97
CA ASP A 101 -14.63 5.26 -21.91
C ASP A 101 -15.82 5.96 -21.22
N ALA A 102 -15.99 7.26 -21.49
CA ALA A 102 -17.14 8.05 -21.00
C ALA A 102 -18.48 7.46 -21.45
N ASN A 103 -18.49 6.83 -22.63
CA ASN A 103 -19.66 6.28 -23.30
C ASN A 103 -19.75 4.75 -23.22
N LEU A 104 -18.95 4.12 -22.34
CA LEU A 104 -18.95 2.68 -22.14
C LEU A 104 -20.37 2.15 -21.86
N GLN A 105 -20.71 1.02 -22.49
CA GLN A 105 -21.94 0.28 -22.23
C GLN A 105 -21.65 -1.21 -21.97
N PRO A 106 -22.23 -1.82 -20.92
CA PRO A 106 -22.97 -1.14 -19.85
C PRO A 106 -22.10 -0.14 -19.09
N ARG A 107 -22.72 0.90 -18.51
CA ARG A 107 -22.03 1.96 -17.78
C ARG A 107 -21.29 1.40 -16.55
N LEU A 108 -20.22 2.09 -16.14
CA LEU A 108 -19.57 1.80 -14.88
C LEU A 108 -20.55 2.06 -13.73
N ARG A 109 -20.60 1.15 -12.76
CA ARG A 109 -21.43 1.35 -11.58
C ARG A 109 -20.81 2.48 -10.74
N MET A 110 -21.59 3.51 -10.50
CA MET A 110 -21.12 4.75 -9.88
C MET A 110 -22.24 5.37 -9.06
N ASP A 111 -21.90 5.99 -7.93
CA ASP A 111 -22.88 6.73 -7.14
C ASP A 111 -23.16 8.14 -7.72
N ALA A 112 -24.11 8.84 -7.12
CA ALA A 112 -24.52 10.18 -7.56
C ALA A 112 -23.42 11.26 -7.44
N ASN A 113 -22.28 10.95 -6.80
CA ASN A 113 -21.17 11.87 -6.58
C ASN A 113 -19.91 11.47 -7.34
N GLY A 114 -20.02 10.57 -8.33
CA GLY A 114 -18.90 10.17 -9.17
C GLY A 114 -17.96 9.12 -8.56
N ARG A 115 -18.37 8.44 -7.48
CA ARG A 115 -17.57 7.39 -6.84
C ARG A 115 -17.95 6.03 -7.40
N LEU A 116 -16.96 5.28 -7.87
CA LEU A 116 -17.18 3.94 -8.44
C LEU A 116 -17.68 2.96 -7.36
N LEU A 117 -18.57 2.06 -7.76
CA LEU A 117 -19.19 1.05 -6.92
C LEU A 117 -18.92 -0.36 -7.47
N PRO A 118 -18.87 -1.41 -6.63
CA PRO A 118 -18.60 -2.77 -7.10
C PRO A 118 -19.65 -3.26 -8.08
N ASP A 119 -19.22 -3.88 -9.17
CA ASP A 119 -20.15 -4.49 -10.10
C ASP A 119 -20.93 -5.62 -9.41
N THR A 120 -22.26 -5.54 -9.43
CA THR A 120 -23.12 -6.50 -8.71
C THR A 120 -23.17 -7.87 -9.36
N THR A 121 -22.77 -8.00 -10.63
CA THR A 121 -22.72 -9.32 -11.27
C THR A 121 -21.56 -10.15 -10.74
N ARG A 122 -20.44 -9.51 -10.39
CA ARG A 122 -19.27 -10.14 -9.78
C ARG A 122 -19.26 -10.09 -8.26
N PHE A 123 -19.89 -9.07 -7.67
CA PHE A 123 -20.01 -8.85 -6.24
C PHE A 123 -21.47 -8.69 -5.82
N PRO A 124 -22.26 -9.79 -5.79
CA PRO A 124 -23.70 -9.72 -5.52
C PRO A 124 -24.05 -9.08 -4.17
N SER A 125 -23.21 -9.24 -3.15
CA SER A 125 -23.46 -8.63 -1.83
C SER A 125 -23.42 -7.10 -1.87
N ALA A 126 -22.80 -6.51 -2.90
CA ALA A 126 -22.74 -5.07 -3.09
C ALA A 126 -24.04 -4.45 -3.63
N ALA A 127 -25.09 -5.24 -3.85
CA ALA A 127 -26.39 -4.75 -4.31
C ALA A 127 -26.96 -3.65 -3.39
N GLY A 128 -27.82 -2.79 -3.95
CA GLY A 128 -28.34 -1.62 -3.25
C GLY A 128 -27.23 -0.62 -2.91
N SER A 129 -27.15 -0.19 -1.65
CA SER A 129 -26.16 0.75 -1.13
C SER A 129 -25.00 0.09 -0.37
N ASN A 130 -24.90 -1.24 -0.40
CA ASN A 130 -23.98 -1.99 0.45
C ASN A 130 -22.50 -1.80 0.09
N GLY A 131 -22.18 -1.59 -1.19
CA GLY A 131 -20.78 -1.54 -1.66
C GLY A 131 -19.99 -2.78 -1.21
N PHE A 132 -18.72 -2.60 -0.87
CA PHE A 132 -17.90 -3.71 -0.35
C PHE A 132 -18.13 -4.05 1.12
N LYS A 133 -19.02 -3.34 1.85
CA LYS A 133 -19.17 -3.54 3.29
C LYS A 133 -19.42 -5.02 3.66
N PRO A 134 -20.35 -5.76 3.01
CA PRO A 134 -20.59 -7.15 3.40
C PRO A 134 -19.41 -8.08 3.13
N LEU A 135 -18.66 -7.86 2.05
CA LEU A 135 -17.46 -8.65 1.75
C LEU A 135 -16.32 -8.32 2.73
N ALA A 136 -16.14 -7.05 3.07
CA ALA A 136 -15.17 -6.62 4.06
C ALA A 136 -15.53 -7.18 5.46
N ASP A 137 -16.81 -7.13 5.86
CA ASP A 137 -17.30 -7.71 7.11
C ASP A 137 -17.00 -9.22 7.16
N TYR A 138 -17.22 -9.94 6.05
CA TYR A 138 -16.90 -11.37 5.95
C TYR A 138 -15.38 -11.60 6.15
N VAL A 139 -14.52 -10.84 5.48
CA VAL A 139 -13.06 -10.94 5.62
C VAL A 139 -12.62 -10.62 7.07
N HIS A 140 -13.19 -9.57 7.67
CA HIS A 140 -12.90 -9.21 9.06
C HIS A 140 -13.34 -10.28 10.07
N ALA A 141 -14.48 -10.95 9.84
CA ALA A 141 -14.95 -12.05 10.69
C ALA A 141 -13.98 -13.25 10.71
N GLN A 142 -13.08 -13.34 9.73
CA GLN A 142 -12.02 -14.35 9.68
C GLN A 142 -10.72 -13.91 10.39
N GLY A 143 -10.69 -12.71 10.96
CA GLY A 143 -9.47 -12.12 11.53
C GLY A 143 -8.47 -11.67 10.47
N LEU A 144 -8.94 -11.35 9.27
CA LEU A 144 -8.16 -10.81 8.15
C LEU A 144 -8.52 -9.32 7.93
N LYS A 145 -7.83 -8.66 7.00
CA LYS A 145 -7.98 -7.26 6.60
C LYS A 145 -8.33 -7.17 5.12
N PHE A 146 -9.20 -6.24 4.75
CA PHE A 146 -9.67 -6.06 3.37
C PHE A 146 -8.97 -4.88 2.68
N GLY A 147 -8.61 -5.05 1.41
CA GLY A 147 -8.02 -4.00 0.57
C GLY A 147 -8.63 -3.95 -0.83
N VAL A 148 -8.51 -2.80 -1.49
CA VAL A 148 -8.99 -2.57 -2.86
C VAL A 148 -7.99 -1.77 -3.68
N HIS A 149 -7.84 -2.09 -4.95
CA HIS A 149 -7.09 -1.29 -5.91
C HIS A 149 -7.93 -0.11 -6.41
N LEU A 150 -7.33 1.08 -6.56
CA LEU A 150 -7.95 2.25 -7.17
C LEU A 150 -7.11 2.77 -8.34
N MET A 151 -7.78 3.13 -9.43
CA MET A 151 -7.14 3.93 -10.47
C MET A 151 -7.02 5.37 -9.99
N ARG A 152 -5.88 6.01 -10.28
CA ARG A 152 -5.71 7.45 -10.00
C ARG A 152 -6.73 8.26 -10.79
N GLY A 153 -7.35 9.24 -10.14
CA GLY A 153 -8.15 10.27 -10.79
C GLY A 153 -9.64 10.14 -10.52
N ILE A 154 -10.44 10.56 -11.50
CA ILE A 154 -11.90 10.61 -11.47
C ILE A 154 -12.43 9.92 -12.74
N PRO A 155 -13.55 9.17 -12.72
CA PRO A 155 -14.03 8.46 -13.92
C PRO A 155 -14.39 9.41 -15.06
N ARG A 156 -14.02 9.09 -16.32
CA ARG A 156 -14.52 9.81 -17.53
C ARG A 156 -16.02 10.00 -17.50
N GLN A 157 -16.73 8.94 -17.09
CA GLN A 157 -18.17 8.92 -16.96
C GLN A 157 -18.68 10.03 -16.03
N ALA A 158 -18.04 10.22 -14.87
CA ALA A 158 -18.39 11.27 -13.92
C ALA A 158 -18.16 12.67 -14.49
N VAL A 159 -17.05 12.85 -15.21
CA VAL A 159 -16.70 14.13 -15.87
C VAL A 159 -17.70 14.46 -16.97
N ALA A 160 -18.01 13.50 -17.83
CA ALA A 160 -18.94 13.67 -18.95
C ALA A 160 -20.37 13.99 -18.45
N ASP A 161 -20.82 13.28 -17.41
CA ASP A 161 -22.11 13.53 -16.77
C ASP A 161 -22.11 14.78 -15.88
N ASN A 162 -20.92 15.34 -15.62
CA ASN A 162 -20.68 16.48 -14.76
C ASN A 162 -21.34 16.39 -13.37
N VAL A 163 -21.22 15.22 -12.73
CA VAL A 163 -21.83 14.92 -11.43
C VAL A 163 -21.27 15.82 -10.30
N PRO A 164 -22.04 16.07 -9.22
CA PRO A 164 -21.55 16.85 -8.07
C PRO A 164 -20.40 16.15 -7.34
N VAL A 165 -19.55 16.94 -6.69
CA VAL A 165 -18.52 16.45 -5.77
C VAL A 165 -19.02 16.62 -4.34
N LEU A 166 -19.16 15.49 -3.63
CA LEU A 166 -19.72 15.46 -2.28
C LEU A 166 -19.00 16.44 -1.33
N GLY A 167 -19.76 17.25 -0.61
CA GLY A 167 -19.24 18.20 0.38
C GLY A 167 -18.71 19.51 -0.19
N THR A 168 -18.92 19.78 -1.49
CA THR A 168 -18.47 21.01 -2.16
C THR A 168 -19.53 21.56 -3.11
N SER A 169 -19.33 22.79 -3.60
CA SER A 169 -20.10 23.34 -4.73
C SER A 169 -19.52 22.95 -6.10
N CYS A 170 -18.39 22.25 -6.13
CA CYS A 170 -17.71 21.85 -7.37
C CYS A 170 -18.41 20.67 -8.04
N ARG A 171 -18.21 20.56 -9.35
CA ARG A 171 -18.62 19.41 -10.17
C ARG A 171 -17.40 18.69 -10.74
N ALA A 172 -17.61 17.45 -11.19
CA ALA A 172 -16.56 16.56 -11.67
C ALA A 172 -15.67 17.18 -12.76
N ASN A 173 -16.23 17.96 -13.69
CA ASN A 173 -15.45 18.59 -14.75
C ASN A 173 -14.60 19.80 -14.29
N GLN A 174 -14.83 20.31 -13.08
CA GLN A 174 -14.06 21.42 -12.49
C GLN A 174 -12.84 20.93 -11.71
N ILE A 175 -12.76 19.63 -11.42
CA ILE A 175 -11.67 19.02 -10.64
C ILE A 175 -10.89 17.98 -11.46
N ASN A 176 -11.20 17.83 -12.75
CA ASN A 176 -10.42 16.96 -13.61
C ASN A 176 -9.10 17.63 -14.02
N ASN A 177 -8.06 16.83 -14.18
CA ASN A 177 -6.81 17.29 -14.78
C ASN A 177 -6.47 16.42 -15.98
N SER A 178 -6.67 16.96 -17.17
CA SER A 178 -6.39 16.28 -18.44
C SER A 178 -4.92 16.30 -18.85
N THR A 179 -4.05 17.00 -18.11
CA THR A 179 -2.65 17.23 -18.52
C THR A 179 -1.64 16.26 -17.93
N THR A 180 -1.94 15.59 -16.80
CA THR A 180 -0.92 14.80 -16.06
C THR A 180 -1.03 13.29 -16.23
N ALA A 181 -1.93 12.78 -17.07
CA ALA A 181 -1.82 11.41 -17.57
C ALA A 181 -2.69 11.11 -18.80
N PRO A 182 -2.06 10.69 -19.92
CA PRO A 182 -2.80 10.07 -21.01
C PRO A 182 -3.38 8.74 -20.49
N GLY A 183 -4.70 8.62 -20.47
CA GLY A 183 -5.41 7.40 -20.08
C GLY A 183 -6.09 7.41 -18.71
N SER A 184 -5.91 8.45 -17.89
CA SER A 184 -6.60 8.59 -16.59
C SER A 184 -7.63 9.73 -16.54
N THR A 185 -7.98 10.31 -17.68
CA THR A 185 -9.36 10.77 -17.78
C THR A 185 -10.23 9.54 -17.67
#